data_AF-A0AAV8WWY9-F1
#
_entry.id   AF-A0AAV8WWY9-F1
#
_cell.length_a   1.000
_cell.length_b   1.000
_cell.length_c   1.000
_cell.angle_alpha   90.00
_cell.angle_beta   90.00
_cell.angle_gamma   90.00
#
_symmetry.space_group_name_H-M   'P 1'
#
loop_
_entity.id
_entity.type
_entity.pdbx_description
1 polymer ?
#
loop_
_entity_poly.entity_id
_entity_poly.type
_entity_poly.pdbx_seq_one_letter_code
_entity_poly.pdbx_strand_id
1 'polypeptide(L)'
;MSEHDTDSEEEWVPSDCEPDNEDKDEEFEVEEENDDQRDDNYWYGKKDKMKWSKKAPTRGKTLSTNLLRFLPGLKGEILQNPPSNPLESWRYFFNNTMIESIVKYTNQRIETVSAKYSQLKRRKNSPRQYSPTFIKPTDTIEIEAFISLLYLQG
;
A
#
# COMPACT_ATOMS: atom_id res chain seq x y z
N MET A 1 35.64 19.29 16.75
CA MET A 1 35.63 17.99 17.43
C MET A 1 34.48 17.97 18.41
N SER A 2 33.41 17.24 18.08
CA SER A 2 32.60 16.46 19.00
C SER A 2 31.68 15.56 18.16
N GLU A 3 31.84 14.27 18.41
CA GLU A 3 31.07 13.06 18.08
C GLU A 3 29.62 13.16 18.64
N HIS A 4 28.61 12.31 18.41
CA HIS A 4 28.25 11.16 17.54
C HIS A 4 26.81 10.77 18.02
N ASP A 5 25.97 10.33 17.07
CA ASP A 5 24.76 9.50 17.19
C ASP A 5 23.58 9.82 18.11
N THR A 6 22.40 9.86 17.48
CA THR A 6 21.23 9.18 18.01
C THR A 6 20.48 8.54 16.84
N ASP A 7 20.75 7.24 16.66
CA ASP A 7 19.97 6.32 15.84
C ASP A 7 18.65 6.04 16.59
N SER A 8 17.53 6.34 15.95
CA SER A 8 16.20 6.11 16.51
C SER A 8 15.53 5.05 15.67
N GLU A 9 15.76 3.79 16.03
CA GLU A 9 15.05 2.64 15.47
C GLU A 9 13.58 2.71 15.89
N GLU A 10 12.71 3.15 14.97
CA GLU A 10 11.26 3.14 15.16
C GLU A 10 10.76 1.70 14.92
N GLU A 11 10.56 0.98 16.03
CA GLU A 11 10.05 -0.39 16.08
C GLU A 11 8.61 -0.45 15.53
N TRP A 12 8.44 -1.05 14.35
CA TRP A 12 7.14 -1.27 13.73
C TRP A 12 6.36 -2.33 14.51
N VAL A 13 5.39 -1.89 15.31
CA VAL A 13 4.45 -2.77 16.01
C VAL A 13 3.29 -3.12 15.07
N PRO A 14 3.02 -4.41 14.76
CA PRO A 14 1.85 -4.78 13.99
C PRO A 14 0.58 -4.50 14.80
N SER A 15 -0.35 -3.75 14.21
CA SER A 15 -1.70 -3.51 14.74
C SER A 15 -2.49 -4.82 14.72
N ASP A 16 -2.81 -5.37 15.88
CA ASP A 16 -3.78 -6.46 16.04
C ASP A 16 -5.16 -5.96 15.62
N CYS A 17 -5.59 -6.32 14.41
CA CYS A 17 -6.98 -6.21 14.00
C CYS A 17 -7.74 -7.44 14.50
N GLU A 18 -8.56 -7.26 15.54
CA GLU A 18 -9.50 -8.28 15.97
C GLU A 18 -10.59 -8.53 14.91
N PRO A 19 -11.01 -9.79 14.69
CA PRO A 19 -12.19 -10.06 13.87
C PRO A 19 -13.47 -9.79 14.67
N ASP A 20 -14.23 -8.82 14.16
CA ASP A 20 -15.63 -8.53 14.51
C ASP A 20 -16.50 -9.76 14.22
N ASN A 21 -16.98 -10.43 15.28
CA ASN A 21 -17.93 -11.53 15.16
C ASN A 21 -19.35 -10.95 15.25
N GLU A 22 -19.95 -10.67 14.09
CA GLU A 22 -21.40 -10.49 13.97
C GLU A 22 -22.09 -11.86 14.06
N ASP A 23 -22.36 -12.34 15.28
CA ASP A 23 -23.23 -13.49 15.50
C ASP A 23 -24.70 -13.04 15.36
N LYS A 24 -25.33 -13.43 14.24
CA LYS A 24 -26.79 -13.39 14.06
C LYS A 24 -27.35 -14.71 14.57
N ASP A 25 -27.98 -14.68 15.73
CA ASP A 25 -28.71 -15.80 16.32
C ASP A 25 -29.90 -16.21 15.42
N GLU A 26 -29.85 -17.42 14.86
CA GLU A 26 -30.99 -18.09 14.23
C GLU A 26 -31.90 -18.71 15.32
N GLU A 27 -33.20 -18.47 15.16
CA GLU A 27 -34.30 -18.79 16.08
C GLU A 27 -34.44 -20.31 16.31
N PHE A 28 -34.48 -20.75 17.57
CA PHE A 28 -34.66 -22.15 17.97
C PHE A 28 -36.14 -22.51 17.98
N GLU A 29 -36.63 -23.20 16.95
CA GLU A 29 -37.95 -23.85 16.97
C GLU A 29 -37.91 -25.08 17.88
N VAL A 30 -38.67 -25.01 18.98
CA VAL A 30 -38.92 -26.14 19.89
C VAL A 30 -40.08 -26.95 19.30
N GLU A 31 -39.78 -28.05 18.61
CA GLU A 31 -40.81 -29.06 18.31
C GLU A 31 -40.98 -30.00 19.51
N GLU A 32 -42.22 -30.06 20.00
CA GLU A 32 -42.66 -30.83 21.16
C GLU A 32 -42.45 -32.34 21.00
N GLU A 33 -42.12 -32.96 22.12
CA GLU A 33 -41.82 -34.38 22.33
C GLU A 33 -42.91 -35.31 21.76
N ASN A 34 -42.50 -36.24 20.90
CA ASN A 34 -43.20 -37.50 20.71
C ASN A 34 -42.24 -38.68 20.85
N ASP A 35 -42.82 -39.72 21.42
CA ASP A 35 -42.23 -40.78 22.23
C ASP A 35 -41.44 -41.84 21.44
N ASP A 36 -40.56 -42.51 22.18
CA ASP A 36 -40.00 -43.84 21.91
C ASP A 36 -39.17 -44.09 20.63
N GLN A 37 -37.89 -43.73 20.74
CA GLN A 37 -36.79 -44.64 20.37
C GLN A 37 -35.50 -44.14 21.04
N ARG A 38 -35.00 -44.88 22.02
CA ARG A 38 -33.70 -44.60 22.66
C ARG A 38 -32.59 -44.84 21.65
N ASP A 39 -32.29 -43.80 20.88
CA ASP A 39 -31.24 -43.82 19.89
C ASP A 39 -29.89 -43.86 20.63
N ASP A 40 -29.30 -45.05 20.63
CA ASP A 40 -28.21 -45.47 21.52
C ASP A 40 -26.84 -44.92 21.06
N ASN A 41 -26.78 -43.65 20.66
CA ASN A 41 -25.62 -43.01 20.03
C ASN A 41 -24.59 -42.42 21.02
N TYR A 42 -24.80 -42.58 22.32
CA TYR A 42 -23.97 -41.95 23.33
C TYR A 42 -23.69 -42.85 24.55
N TRP A 43 -22.55 -42.66 25.20
CA TRP A 43 -22.22 -43.24 26.51
C TRP A 43 -22.40 -42.20 27.62
N TYR A 44 -22.82 -42.63 28.81
CA TYR A 44 -23.01 -41.74 29.96
C TYR A 44 -22.01 -42.07 31.09
N GLY A 45 -21.37 -41.03 31.62
CA GLY A 45 -20.44 -41.16 32.73
C GLY A 45 -21.14 -41.50 34.05
N LYS A 46 -20.50 -42.30 34.92
CA LYS A 46 -21.09 -42.80 36.17
C LYS A 46 -21.33 -41.75 37.25
N LYS A 47 -20.67 -40.59 37.19
CA LYS A 47 -20.69 -39.61 38.30
C LYS A 47 -21.02 -38.16 37.92
N ASP A 48 -21.11 -37.81 36.66
CA ASP A 48 -21.58 -36.49 36.24
C ASP A 48 -22.14 -36.58 34.81
N LYS A 49 -22.99 -35.61 34.46
CA LYS A 49 -23.80 -35.46 33.23
C LYS A 49 -22.99 -35.36 31.93
N MET A 50 -21.83 -36.00 31.86
CA MET A 50 -20.98 -36.06 30.68
C MET A 50 -21.51 -37.14 29.73
N LYS A 51 -21.95 -36.69 28.56
CA LYS A 51 -22.46 -37.52 27.47
C LYS A 51 -21.38 -37.62 26.38
N TRP A 52 -20.93 -38.83 26.07
CA TRP A 52 -19.89 -39.09 25.07
C TRP A 52 -20.52 -39.61 23.78
N SER A 53 -20.29 -38.96 22.65
CA SER A 53 -20.77 -39.44 21.35
C SER A 53 -20.03 -40.72 20.92
N LYS A 54 -20.78 -41.72 20.45
CA LYS A 54 -20.23 -42.91 19.76
C LYS A 54 -19.76 -42.58 18.35
N LYS A 55 -20.27 -41.49 17.75
CA LYS A 55 -19.88 -41.01 16.42
C LYS A 55 -18.67 -40.09 16.54
N ALA A 56 -17.68 -40.32 15.69
CA ALA A 56 -16.54 -39.43 15.55
C ALA A 56 -17.03 -38.02 15.14
N PRO A 57 -16.47 -36.94 15.72
CA PRO A 57 -16.82 -35.60 15.30
C PRO A 57 -16.46 -35.40 13.84
N THR A 58 -17.40 -34.86 13.05
CA THR A 58 -17.17 -34.49 11.66
C THR A 58 -16.03 -33.46 11.62
N ARG A 59 -15.01 -33.68 10.80
CA ARG A 59 -13.90 -32.72 10.63
C ARG A 59 -14.43 -31.42 10.02
N GLY A 60 -14.81 -30.46 10.87
CA GLY A 60 -15.29 -29.14 10.45
C GLY A 60 -14.21 -28.07 10.32
N LYS A 61 -12.97 -28.35 10.76
CA LYS A 61 -11.86 -27.39 10.63
C LYS A 61 -11.18 -27.57 9.28
N THR A 62 -11.28 -26.53 8.45
CA THR A 62 -10.43 -26.35 7.27
C THR A 62 -8.97 -26.48 7.69
N LEU A 63 -8.18 -27.31 6.99
CA LEU A 63 -6.75 -27.45 7.28
C LEU A 63 -6.08 -26.07 7.21
N SER A 64 -5.19 -25.77 8.17
CA SER A 64 -4.38 -24.54 8.22
C SER A 64 -3.49 -24.31 6.98
N THR A 65 -3.50 -25.25 6.04
CA THR A 65 -2.78 -25.20 4.75
C THR A 65 -3.47 -24.34 3.69
N ASN A 66 -4.68 -23.83 3.94
CA ASN A 66 -5.36 -22.87 3.05
C ASN A 66 -5.07 -21.40 3.37
N LEU A 67 -3.88 -21.09 3.92
CA LEU A 67 -3.39 -19.72 3.88
C LEU A 67 -2.97 -19.43 2.43
N LEU A 68 -3.79 -18.67 1.70
CA LEU A 68 -3.36 -18.01 0.47
C LEU A 68 -2.13 -17.16 0.80
N ARG A 69 -0.93 -17.70 0.54
CA ARG A 69 0.33 -17.00 0.76
C ARG A 69 0.48 -15.94 -0.33
N PHE A 70 0.14 -14.69 -0.03
CA PHE A 70 0.51 -13.56 -0.86
C PHE A 70 2.01 -13.32 -0.71
N LEU A 71 2.80 -13.88 -1.63
CA LEU A 71 4.22 -13.57 -1.68
C LEU A 71 4.40 -12.12 -2.14
N PRO A 72 5.29 -11.34 -1.50
CA PRO A 72 5.65 -10.02 -2.00
C PRO A 72 6.32 -10.18 -3.36
N GLY A 73 5.89 -9.40 -4.34
CA GLY A 73 6.37 -9.49 -5.71
C GLY A 73 5.71 -8.47 -6.61
N LEU A 74 6.07 -8.52 -7.90
CA LEU A 74 5.46 -7.70 -8.94
C LEU A 74 3.95 -7.97 -8.99
N LYS A 75 3.17 -6.91 -9.14
CA LYS A 75 1.70 -6.98 -9.17
C LYS A 75 1.18 -6.38 -10.48
N GLY A 76 -0.03 -6.79 -10.85
CA GLY A 76 -0.75 -6.22 -11.99
C GLY A 76 -0.05 -6.45 -13.33
N GLU A 77 -0.11 -5.46 -14.21
CA GLU A 77 0.40 -5.52 -15.59
C GLU A 77 1.91 -5.78 -15.66
N ILE A 78 2.66 -5.31 -14.66
CA ILE A 78 4.12 -5.49 -14.57
C ILE A 78 4.50 -6.96 -14.35
N LEU A 79 3.60 -7.77 -13.77
CA LEU A 79 3.83 -9.21 -13.62
C LEU A 79 3.81 -9.94 -14.98
N GLN A 80 3.00 -9.45 -15.92
CA GLN A 80 2.88 -10.06 -17.24
C GLN A 80 4.09 -9.72 -18.13
N ASN A 81 4.61 -8.49 -17.99
CA ASN A 81 5.79 -8.02 -18.72
C ASN A 81 6.79 -7.38 -17.74
N PRO A 82 7.58 -8.20 -17.02
CA PRO A 82 8.54 -7.70 -16.05
C PRO A 82 9.64 -6.88 -16.75
N PRO A 83 10.01 -5.71 -16.20
CA PRO A 83 11.10 -4.91 -16.75
C PRO A 83 12.41 -5.70 -16.70
N SER A 84 13.13 -5.71 -17.82
CA SER A 84 14.43 -6.38 -17.91
C SER A 84 15.59 -5.46 -17.52
N ASN A 85 15.34 -4.15 -17.49
CA ASN A 85 16.35 -3.12 -17.21
C ASN A 85 15.85 -2.14 -16.13
N PRO A 86 16.70 -1.67 -15.19
CA PRO A 86 16.36 -0.60 -14.26
C PRO A 86 15.69 0.63 -14.90
N LEU A 87 16.07 0.99 -16.13
CA LEU A 87 15.43 2.10 -16.86
C LEU A 87 13.97 1.81 -17.23
N GLU A 88 13.65 0.55 -17.54
CA GLU A 88 12.26 0.14 -17.79
C GLU A 88 11.45 0.16 -16.49
N SER A 89 12.05 -0.32 -15.39
CA SER A 89 11.45 -0.22 -14.05
C SER A 89 11.13 1.24 -13.69
N TRP A 90 12.07 2.15 -13.98
CA TRP A 90 11.91 3.57 -13.73
C TRP A 90 10.68 4.18 -14.42
N ARG A 91 10.42 3.78 -15.67
CA ARG A 91 9.28 4.26 -16.45
C ARG A 91 7.93 3.84 -15.89
N TYR A 92 7.85 2.78 -15.10
CA TYR A 92 6.62 2.40 -14.40
C TYR A 92 6.30 3.32 -13.21
N PHE A 93 7.33 3.92 -12.59
CA PHE A 93 7.13 4.92 -11.54
C PHE A 93 6.80 6.29 -12.13
N PHE A 94 7.51 6.67 -13.19
CA PHE A 94 7.34 7.94 -13.89
C PHE A 94 6.91 7.69 -15.35
N ASN A 95 5.60 7.57 -15.55
CA ASN A 95 5.02 7.39 -16.87
C ASN A 95 5.20 8.64 -17.73
N ASN A 96 5.28 8.46 -19.06
CA ASN A 96 5.40 9.57 -20.02
C ASN A 96 4.29 10.62 -19.83
N THR A 97 3.05 10.19 -19.54
CA THR A 97 1.91 11.08 -19.31
C THR A 97 2.09 11.95 -18.06
N MET A 98 2.75 11.43 -17.02
CA MET A 98 3.10 12.21 -15.83
C MET A 98 4.17 13.24 -16.17
N ILE A 99 5.23 12.84 -16.88
CA ILE A 99 6.30 13.75 -17.32
C ILE A 99 5.74 14.86 -18.20
N GLU A 100 4.91 14.54 -19.19
CA GLU A 100 4.25 15.51 -20.06
C GLU A 100 3.37 16.49 -19.27
N SER A 101 2.66 15.98 -18.26
CA SER A 101 1.84 16.83 -17.37
C SER A 101 2.72 17.80 -16.57
N ILE A 102 3.83 17.33 -16.00
CA ILE A 102 4.80 18.17 -15.28
C ILE A 102 5.36 19.24 -16.21
N VAL A 103 5.81 18.87 -17.41
CA VAL A 103 6.33 19.79 -18.42
C VAL A 103 5.30 20.85 -18.77
N LYS A 104 4.05 20.46 -19.05
CA LYS A 104 2.96 21.37 -19.40
C LYS A 104 2.73 22.42 -18.30
N TYR A 105 2.53 21.99 -17.06
CA TYR A 105 2.25 22.93 -15.96
C TYR A 105 3.47 23.76 -15.56
N THR A 106 4.68 23.19 -15.68
CA THR A 106 5.93 23.93 -15.46
C THR A 106 6.10 25.04 -16.50
N ASN A 107 5.84 24.73 -17.77
CA ASN A 107 5.93 25.72 -18.85
C ASN A 107 4.88 26.82 -18.70
N GLN A 108 3.64 26.49 -18.33
CA GLN A 108 2.63 27.48 -17.98
C GLN A 108 3.12 28.41 -16.86
N ARG A 109 3.76 27.84 -15.83
CA ARG A 109 4.33 28.64 -14.74
C ARG A 109 5.47 29.53 -15.24
N ILE A 110 6.39 29.01 -16.03
CA ILE A 110 7.51 29.76 -16.60
C ILE A 110 6.99 30.95 -17.40
N GLU A 111 5.98 30.77 -18.26
CA GLU A 111 5.36 31.85 -19.01
C GLU A 111 4.85 32.96 -18.09
N THR A 112 4.08 32.61 -17.04
CA THR A 112 3.53 33.60 -16.10
C THR A 112 4.59 34.41 -15.35
N VAL A 113 5.74 33.81 -15.04
CA VAL A 113 6.79 34.48 -14.25
C VAL A 113 7.86 35.13 -15.15
N SER A 114 8.04 34.67 -16.39
CA SER A 114 9.04 35.17 -17.34
C SER A 114 8.95 36.69 -17.56
N ALA A 115 7.73 37.23 -17.59
CA ALA A 115 7.48 38.67 -17.72
C ALA A 115 8.04 39.46 -16.52
N LYS A 116 7.88 38.95 -15.30
CA LYS A 116 8.38 39.59 -14.06
C LYS A 116 9.92 39.64 -14.06
N TYR A 117 10.56 38.55 -14.46
CA TYR A 117 12.02 38.47 -14.51
C TYR A 117 12.63 39.33 -15.63
N SER A 118 11.94 39.44 -16.76
CA SER A 118 12.35 40.32 -17.86
C SER A 118 12.33 41.80 -17.45
N GLN A 119 11.38 42.20 -16.61
CA GLN A 119 11.33 43.54 -16.03
C GLN A 119 12.47 43.78 -15.02
N LEU A 120 12.88 42.76 -14.27
CA LEU A 120 14.02 42.84 -13.35
C LEU A 120 15.36 43.10 -14.08
N LYS A 121 15.59 42.46 -15.24
CA LYS A 121 16.79 42.71 -16.08
C LYS A 121 16.94 44.18 -16.49
N ARG A 122 15.83 44.88 -16.70
CA ARG A 122 15.83 46.29 -17.14
C ARG A 122 16.14 47.27 -16.00
N ARG A 123 15.96 46.87 -14.74
CA ARG A 123 16.31 47.69 -13.57
C ARG A 123 17.82 47.59 -13.30
N LYS A 124 18.61 48.32 -14.09
CA LYS A 124 20.09 48.39 -13.99
C LYS A 124 20.64 48.73 -12.59
N ASN A 125 19.83 49.30 -11.69
CA ASN A 125 20.26 49.79 -10.38
C ASN A 125 19.56 49.07 -9.19
N SER A 126 19.04 47.86 -9.38
CA SER A 126 18.48 47.08 -8.26
C SER A 126 19.60 46.51 -7.38
N PRO A 127 19.56 46.70 -6.05
CA PRO A 127 20.57 46.17 -5.12
C PRO A 127 20.53 44.63 -5.01
N ARG A 128 19.47 43.99 -5.51
CA ARG A 128 19.37 42.52 -5.60
C ARG A 128 19.84 42.06 -6.97
N GLN A 129 21.11 41.69 -7.03
CA GLN A 129 21.83 41.22 -8.21
C GLN A 129 21.54 39.74 -8.50
N TYR A 130 20.27 39.35 -8.58
CA TYR A 130 19.93 38.02 -9.09
C TYR A 130 18.91 38.16 -10.20
N SER A 131 19.44 38.24 -11.42
CA SER A 131 18.64 38.10 -12.63
C SER A 131 18.79 36.66 -13.11
N PRO A 132 17.69 35.92 -13.32
CA PRO A 132 17.80 34.56 -13.82
C PRO A 132 18.46 34.56 -15.20
N THR A 133 19.54 33.78 -15.32
CA THR A 133 20.32 33.64 -16.55
C THR A 133 19.53 32.91 -17.63
N PHE A 134 18.69 31.95 -17.24
CA PHE A 134 17.93 31.09 -18.13
C PHE A 134 16.43 31.13 -17.80
N ILE A 135 15.61 31.45 -18.79
CA ILE A 135 14.14 31.49 -18.71
C ILE A 135 13.61 31.00 -20.05
N LYS A 136 13.74 29.70 -20.30
CA LYS A 136 13.15 29.03 -21.46
C LYS A 136 12.15 28.00 -20.97
N PRO A 137 11.19 27.59 -21.81
CA PRO A 137 10.38 26.42 -21.49
C PRO A 137 11.28 25.20 -21.27
N THR A 138 10.82 24.31 -20.40
CA THR A 138 11.45 23.03 -20.09
C THR A 138 10.99 21.94 -21.05
N ASP A 139 11.89 21.02 -21.36
CA ASP A 139 11.62 19.82 -22.16
C ASP A 139 11.45 18.57 -21.29
N THR A 140 10.89 17.51 -21.88
CA THR A 140 10.75 16.21 -21.19
C THR A 140 12.08 15.66 -20.72
N ILE A 141 13.13 15.77 -21.55
CA ILE A 141 14.50 15.33 -21.22
C ILE A 141 15.06 16.11 -20.03
N GLU A 142 14.79 17.41 -19.94
CA GLU A 142 15.27 18.23 -18.82
C GLU A 142 14.58 17.86 -17.50
N ILE A 143 13.28 17.58 -17.54
CA ILE A 143 12.52 17.11 -16.37
C ILE A 143 12.98 15.70 -15.97
N GLU A 144 13.19 14.79 -16.91
CA GLU A 144 13.74 13.46 -16.64
C GLU A 144 15.14 13.53 -16.01
N ALA A 145 16.02 14.38 -16.55
CA ALA A 145 17.34 14.62 -16.00
C ALA A 145 17.28 15.23 -14.60
N PHE A 146 16.37 16.17 -14.36
CA PHE A 146 16.17 16.80 -13.06
C PHE A 146 15.71 15.77 -12.01
N ILE A 147 14.72 14.94 -12.31
CA ILE A 147 14.26 13.90 -11.39
C ILE A 147 15.37 12.87 -11.15
N SER A 148 16.15 12.52 -12.17
CA SER A 148 17.30 11.63 -12.04
C SER A 148 18.37 12.20 -11.10
N LEU A 149 18.61 13.51 -11.16
CA LEU A 149 19.52 14.19 -10.22
C LEU A 149 19.01 14.16 -8.79
N LEU A 150 17.70 14.36 -8.59
CA LEU A 150 17.08 14.24 -7.26
C LEU A 150 17.22 12.82 -6.70
N TYR A 151 17.00 11.81 -7.53
CA TYR A 151 17.17 10.41 -7.14
C TYR A 151 18.62 10.11 -6.71
N LEU A 152 19.62 10.68 -7.41
CA LEU A 152 21.02 10.54 -7.03
C LEU A 152 21.36 11.26 -5.71
N GLN A 153 20.60 12.28 -5.34
CA GLN A 153 20.82 13.05 -4.12
C GLN A 153 20.29 12.33 -2.86
N GLY A 154 19.27 11.46 -3.01
CA GLY A 154 18.61 10.75 -1.92
C GLY A 154 17.35 11.44 -1.44
#